data_AF-N1WKS9-F1
#
_entry.id   AF-N1WKS9-F1
#
_cell.length_a   1.000
_cell.length_b   1.000
_cell.length_c   1.000
_cell.angle_alpha   90.00
_cell.angle_beta   90.00
_cell.angle_gamma   90.00
#
_symmetry.space_group_name_H-M   'P 1'
#
loop_
_entity.id
_entity.type
_entity.pdbx_description
1 polymer ?
#
loop_
_entity_poly.entity_id
_entity_poly.type
_entity_poly.pdbx_seq_one_letter_code
_entity_poly.pdbx_strand_id
1 'polypeptide(L)'
;MKKFQGLFFIFTILISFFPIKNLSADGCYICTSGSTDLCRDYCRYVGSDTFDNRKKCQDKGCKVGGTASCPSASNYKVCSVKLNVSTPELFVSNR
;
A
#
# COMPACT_ATOMS: atom_id res chain seq x y z
N MET A 1 -30.06 -23.30 -35.35
CA MET A 1 -29.43 -22.82 -34.10
C MET A 1 -28.03 -22.26 -34.40
N LYS A 2 -27.93 -21.04 -34.96
CA LYS A 2 -26.63 -20.43 -35.37
C LYS A 2 -26.43 -19.00 -34.84
N LYS A 3 -27.47 -18.39 -34.27
CA LYS A 3 -27.45 -17.00 -33.78
C LYS A 3 -26.95 -16.84 -32.34
N PHE A 4 -26.85 -17.93 -31.58
CA PHE A 4 -26.36 -17.91 -30.20
C PHE A 4 -24.83 -18.10 -30.06
N GLN A 5 -24.14 -18.56 -31.11
CA GLN A 5 -22.68 -18.73 -31.07
C GLN A 5 -21.91 -17.40 -31.12
N GLY A 6 -22.46 -16.37 -31.78
CA GLY A 6 -21.83 -15.03 -31.84
C GLY A 6 -21.90 -14.27 -30.51
N LEU A 7 -22.94 -14.49 -29.71
CA LEU A 7 -23.15 -13.79 -28.44
C LEU A 7 -22.13 -14.24 -27.37
N PHE A 8 -21.72 -15.51 -27.39
CA PHE A 8 -20.71 -16.06 -26.49
C PHE A 8 -19.31 -15.48 -26.75
N PHE A 9 -18.98 -15.19 -28.01
CA PHE A 9 -17.68 -14.60 -28.40
C PHE A 9 -17.53 -13.13 -27.99
N ILE A 10 -18.63 -12.38 -27.90
CA ILE A 10 -18.61 -10.97 -27.49
C ILE A 10 -18.45 -10.86 -25.96
N PHE A 11 -19.03 -11.81 -25.22
CA PHE A 11 -18.98 -11.82 -23.75
C PHE A 11 -17.58 -12.11 -23.20
N THR A 12 -16.76 -12.90 -23.90
CA THR A 12 -15.37 -13.20 -23.49
C THR A 12 -14.43 -12.01 -23.65
N ILE A 13 -14.65 -11.12 -24.62
CA ILE A 13 -13.80 -9.93 -24.83
C ILE A 13 -14.01 -8.90 -23.72
N LEU A 14 -15.25 -8.73 -23.22
CA LEU A 14 -15.61 -7.76 -22.18
C LEU A 14 -15.05 -8.10 -20.79
N ILE A 15 -14.73 -9.37 -20.51
CA ILE A 15 -14.19 -9.83 -19.22
C ILE A 15 -12.69 -9.48 -19.08
N SER A 16 -12.03 -9.02 -20.14
CA SER A 16 -10.59 -8.68 -20.13
C SER A 16 -10.25 -7.35 -19.46
N PHE A 17 -11.26 -6.48 -19.23
CA PHE A 17 -11.07 -5.10 -18.74
C PHE A 17 -11.16 -4.97 -17.22
N PHE A 18 -10.69 -5.97 -16.46
CA PHE A 18 -10.52 -5.78 -15.01
C PHE A 18 -9.27 -4.95 -14.75
N PRO A 19 -9.39 -3.77 -14.10
CA PRO A 19 -8.22 -3.02 -13.68
C PRO A 19 -7.47 -3.87 -12.66
N ILE A 20 -6.22 -4.19 -12.98
CA ILE A 20 -5.31 -4.89 -12.08
C ILE A 20 -5.15 -3.99 -10.86
N LYS A 21 -5.72 -4.40 -9.72
CA LYS A 21 -5.44 -3.75 -8.44
C LYS A 21 -3.97 -3.99 -8.16
N ASN A 22 -3.17 -2.91 -8.16
CA ASN A 22 -1.77 -2.97 -7.76
C ASN A 22 -1.71 -3.54 -6.33
N LEU A 23 -1.36 -4.82 -6.21
CA LEU A 23 -0.95 -5.42 -4.93
C LEU A 23 0.33 -4.70 -4.54
N SER A 24 0.18 -3.64 -3.77
CA SER A 24 1.31 -2.86 -3.34
C SER A 24 1.71 -3.34 -1.96
N ALA A 25 2.91 -3.91 -1.88
CA ALA A 25 3.45 -4.47 -0.66
C ALA A 25 3.79 -3.35 0.33
N ASP A 26 3.45 -3.56 1.60
CA ASP A 26 3.91 -2.68 2.68
C ASP A 26 5.44 -2.59 2.65
N GLY A 27 5.96 -1.38 2.74
CA GLY A 27 7.39 -1.10 2.70
C GLY A 27 7.84 -0.27 3.89
N CYS A 28 9.16 -0.14 4.05
CA CYS A 28 9.74 0.75 5.05
C CYS A 28 10.72 1.72 4.41
N TYR A 29 10.78 2.92 4.97
CA TYR A 29 11.86 3.86 4.70
C TYR A 29 12.93 3.75 5.78
N ILE A 30 14.19 3.87 5.37
CA ILE A 30 15.32 3.99 6.27
C ILE A 30 15.33 5.42 6.80
N CYS A 31 15.30 5.56 8.12
CA CYS A 31 15.42 6.85 8.79
C CYS A 31 16.90 7.10 9.12
N THR A 32 17.37 8.31 8.86
CA THR A 32 18.78 8.69 9.04
C THR A 32 19.00 9.50 10.31
N SER A 33 20.26 9.79 10.63
CA SER A 33 20.63 10.69 11.73
C SER A 33 19.85 12.02 11.67
N GLY A 34 19.26 12.40 12.80
CA GLY A 34 18.35 13.54 12.91
C GLY A 34 16.86 13.16 12.85
N SER A 35 16.53 11.87 12.74
CA SER A 35 15.17 11.39 12.94
C SER A 35 14.77 11.38 14.42
N THR A 36 13.48 11.48 14.70
CA THR A 36 12.93 11.40 16.06
C THR A 36 13.11 10.00 16.66
N ASP A 37 13.13 9.88 18.00
CA ASP A 37 13.27 8.59 18.68
C ASP A 37 12.18 7.58 18.27
N LEU A 38 10.96 8.06 18.03
CA LEU A 38 9.82 7.26 17.57
C LEU A 38 10.07 6.59 16.21
N CYS A 39 10.77 7.28 15.31
CA CYS A 39 11.08 6.83 13.95
C CYS A 39 12.59 6.73 13.74
N ARG A 40 13.36 6.30 14.75
CA ARG A 40 14.83 6.42 14.71
C ARG A 40 15.43 5.60 13.57
N ASP A 41 14.96 4.36 13.38
CA ASP A 41 15.60 3.41 12.48
C ASP A 41 14.79 3.26 11.19
N TYR A 42 13.47 3.08 11.29
CA TYR A 42 12.60 2.89 10.12
C TYR A 42 11.23 3.55 10.26
N CYS A 43 10.62 3.85 9.11
CA CYS A 43 9.21 4.27 9.03
C CYS A 43 8.45 3.38 8.06
N ARG A 44 7.44 2.66 8.55
CA ARG A 44 6.61 1.74 7.78
C ARG A 44 5.47 2.47 7.09
N TYR A 45 5.30 2.23 5.80
CA TYR A 45 4.22 2.75 4.98
C TYR A 45 3.44 1.60 4.32
N VAL A 46 2.21 1.89 3.93
CA VAL A 46 1.32 0.95 3.24
C VAL A 46 1.25 1.31 1.76
N GLY A 47 1.33 0.30 0.92
CA GLY A 47 1.31 0.47 -0.52
C GLY A 47 2.64 0.98 -1.10
N SER A 48 2.58 1.74 -2.21
CA SER A 48 3.78 1.95 -3.04
C SER A 48 4.66 3.04 -2.46
N ASP A 49 5.95 2.99 -2.79
CA ASP A 49 6.85 4.11 -2.53
C ASP A 49 6.41 5.33 -3.35
N THR A 50 5.78 6.29 -2.67
CA THR A 50 5.26 7.51 -3.27
C THR A 50 5.76 8.71 -2.48
N PHE A 51 5.80 9.86 -3.13
CA PHE A 51 6.16 11.12 -2.48
C PHE A 51 5.29 11.40 -1.24
N ASP A 52 3.99 11.07 -1.31
CA ASP A 52 3.05 11.23 -0.21
C ASP A 52 3.40 10.33 1.00
N ASN A 53 3.72 9.05 0.77
CA ASN A 53 4.18 8.15 1.83
C ASN A 53 5.51 8.60 2.45
N ARG A 54 6.45 9.10 1.64
CA ARG A 54 7.70 9.69 2.13
C ARG A 54 7.44 10.89 3.02
N LYS A 55 6.56 11.80 2.57
CA LYS A 55 6.21 13.01 3.31
C LYS A 55 5.53 12.69 4.64
N LYS A 56 4.60 11.74 4.67
CA LYS A 56 4.00 11.26 5.93
C LYS A 56 5.04 10.76 6.94
N CYS A 57 6.05 10.03 6.47
CA CYS A 57 7.15 9.60 7.34
C CYS A 57 8.00 10.77 7.82
N GLN A 58 8.28 11.75 6.95
CA GLN A 58 8.97 13.00 7.31
C GLN A 58 8.18 13.80 8.35
N ASP A 59 6.86 13.88 8.23
CA ASP A 59 5.98 14.56 9.19
C ASP A 59 5.96 13.87 10.57
N LYS A 60 6.17 12.55 10.60
CA LYS A 60 6.41 11.80 11.85
C LYS A 60 7.82 12.00 12.43
N GLY A 61 8.69 12.72 11.72
CA GLY A 61 10.05 13.01 12.11
C GLY A 61 11.09 12.00 11.60
N CYS A 62 10.76 11.18 10.60
CA CYS A 62 11.76 10.35 9.92
C CYS A 62 12.45 11.14 8.81
N LYS A 63 13.76 11.35 8.93
CA LYS A 63 14.57 11.86 7.84
C LYS A 63 14.90 10.72 6.87
N VAL A 64 14.01 10.53 5.89
CA VAL A 64 14.07 9.44 4.90
C VAL A 64 15.38 9.48 4.11
N GLY A 65 16.20 8.44 4.25
CA GLY A 65 17.43 8.23 3.47
C GLY A 65 17.27 7.29 2.28
N GLY A 66 16.26 6.42 2.31
CA GLY A 66 16.05 5.43 1.25
C GLY A 66 14.89 4.49 1.57
N THR A 67 14.66 3.53 0.68
CA THR A 67 13.59 2.52 0.80
C THR A 67 14.20 1.17 1.12
N ALA A 68 13.54 0.41 1.99
CA ALA A 68 13.99 -0.88 2.48
C ALA A 68 12.81 -1.82 2.78
N SER A 69 13.14 -3.10 2.97
CA SER A 69 12.21 -4.05 3.60
C SER A 69 12.09 -3.74 5.08
N CYS A 70 10.89 -3.88 5.63
CA CYS A 70 10.67 -3.65 7.06
C CYS A 70 11.37 -4.73 7.90
N PRO A 71 12.21 -4.35 8.88
CA PRO A 71 12.80 -5.33 9.78
C PRO A 71 11.73 -5.93 10.69
N SER A 72 11.85 -7.23 10.97
CA SER A 72 10.99 -7.94 11.93
C SER A 72 11.57 -7.99 13.34
N ALA A 73 12.83 -7.60 13.50
CA ALA A 73 13.51 -7.67 14.78
C ALA A 73 13.09 -6.50 15.70
N SER A 74 12.86 -6.79 16.99
CA SER A 74 12.33 -5.82 17.96
C SER A 74 13.34 -4.77 18.44
N ASN A 75 14.63 -4.89 18.07
CA ASN A 75 15.66 -3.92 18.43
C ASN A 75 15.57 -2.61 17.62
N TYR A 76 14.83 -2.62 16.51
CA TYR A 76 14.64 -1.43 15.67
C TYR A 76 13.45 -0.61 16.16
N LYS A 77 13.64 0.70 16.23
CA LYS A 77 12.56 1.68 16.44
C LYS A 77 11.92 1.98 15.10
N VAL A 78 10.73 1.41 14.93
CA VAL A 78 9.94 1.52 13.70
C VAL A 78 8.63 2.23 14.01
N CYS A 79 8.40 3.38 13.39
CA CYS A 79 7.09 4.02 13.39
C CYS A 79 6.27 3.59 12.18
N SER A 80 4.96 3.79 12.20
CA SER A 80 4.09 3.45 11.06
C SER A 80 3.22 4.64 10.66
N VAL A 81 3.20 4.92 9.37
CA VAL A 81 2.27 5.86 8.73
C VAL A 81 1.21 5.07 8.00
N LYS A 82 0.39 4.34 8.76
CA LYS A 82 -0.87 3.87 8.18
C LYS A 82 -1.66 5.12 7.80
N LEU A 83 -2.08 5.20 6.54
CA LEU A 83 -3.23 6.03 6.21
C LEU A 83 -4.31 5.63 7.22
N ASN A 84 -4.82 6.60 7.99
CA ASN A 84 -6.15 6.48 8.56
C ASN A 84 -7.12 6.47 7.36
N VAL A 85 -7.11 5.38 6.58
CA VAL A 85 -8.32 4.96 5.90
C VAL A 85 -9.17 4.47 7.06
N SER A 86 -9.96 5.39 7.62
CA SER A 86 -11.24 5.02 8.18
C SER A 86 -11.84 4.04 7.18
N THR A 87 -11.89 2.78 7.59
CA THR A 87 -12.66 1.71 6.98
C THR A 87 -13.77 2.28 6.11
N PRO A 88 -13.70 2.23 4.76
CA PRO A 88 -14.94 2.18 4.03
C PRO A 88 -15.54 0.85 4.45
N GLU A 89 -16.66 0.95 5.16
CA GLU A 89 -17.54 -0.15 5.53
C GLU A 89 -17.63 -1.17 4.38
N LEU A 90 -16.80 -2.20 4.44
CA LEU A 90 -16.95 -3.42 3.63
C LEU A 90 -17.81 -4.45 4.36
N PHE A 91 -18.61 -4.01 5.32
CA PHE A 91 -19.81 -4.72 5.76
C PHE A 91 -21.01 -4.19 4.98
N VAL A 92 -20.94 -4.25 3.65
CA VAL A 92 -22.16 -4.34 2.85
C VAL A 92 -22.76 -5.70 3.15
N SER A 93 -23.80 -5.68 3.97
CA SER A 93 -25.07 -6.36 3.76
C SER A 93 -24.96 -7.71 3.03
N ASN A 94 -25.03 -8.79 3.79
CA ASN A 94 -25.82 -9.92 3.31
C ASN A 94 -26.52 -10.64 4.46
N ARG A 95 -27.82 -10.33 4.55
CA ARG A 95 -28.97 -11.11 5.04
C ARG A 95 -28.91 -11.72 6.44
#